data_AF-A0A951B9L5-F1
#
_entry.id   AF-A0A951B9L5-F1
#
_cell.length_a   1.000
_cell.length_b   1.000
_cell.length_c   1.000
_cell.angle_alpha   90.00
_cell.angle_beta   90.00
_cell.angle_gamma   90.00
#
_symmetry.space_group_name_H-M   'P 1'
#
loop_
_entity.id
_entity.type
_entity.pdbx_description
1 polymer ?
#
loop_
_entity_poly.entity_id
_entity_poly.type
_entity_poly.pdbx_seq_one_letter_code
_entity_poly.pdbx_strand_id
1 'polypeptide(L)'
;NPKAVKALADSYFEALDMIAKDPKKSNEIMGADVKQTGEEFAASAKYLKWVDREGSRKFFAGEFDDFNKAAAKLLLEAGVLKTMPDLNLADTRFLQ
;
A
#
# COMPACT_ATOMS: atom_id res chain seq x y z
N ASN A 1 -8.42 -3.43 -18.33
CA ASN A 1 -7.72 -2.29 -18.96
C ASN A 1 -6.28 -2.21 -18.43
N PRO A 2 -5.33 -3.01 -18.96
CA PRO A 2 -3.99 -3.15 -18.36
C PRO A 2 -3.16 -1.87 -18.33
N LYS A 3 -3.31 -1.00 -19.34
CA LYS A 3 -2.60 0.29 -19.40
C LYS A 3 -3.00 1.21 -18.25
N ALA A 4 -4.30 1.27 -17.93
CA ALA A 4 -4.80 2.08 -16.81
C ALA A 4 -4.31 1.55 -15.47
N VAL A 5 -4.24 0.22 -15.29
CA VAL A 5 -3.70 -0.39 -14.05
C VAL A 5 -2.22 -0.05 -13.87
N LYS A 6 -1.43 -0.18 -14.94
CA LYS A 6 -0.01 0.21 -14.89
C LYS A 6 0.15 1.69 -14.54
N ALA A 7 -0.60 2.57 -15.20
CA ALA A 7 -0.55 4.01 -14.94
C ALA A 7 -0.92 4.34 -13.49
N LEU A 8 -1.90 3.66 -12.91
CA LEU A 8 -2.25 3.82 -11.51
C LEU A 8 -1.12 3.37 -10.58
N ALA A 9 -0.53 2.19 -10.83
CA ALA A 9 0.60 1.70 -10.05
C ALA A 9 1.83 2.63 -10.15
N ASP A 10 2.14 3.15 -11.34
CA ASP A 10 3.22 4.12 -11.54
C ASP A 10 2.93 5.45 -10.81
N SER A 11 1.69 5.93 -10.85
CA SER A 11 1.29 7.18 -10.18
C SER A 11 1.47 7.18 -8.67
N TYR A 12 1.39 6.00 -8.02
CA TYR A 12 1.72 5.86 -6.61
C TYR A 12 3.18 6.23 -6.32
N PHE A 13 4.11 5.74 -7.15
CA PHE A 13 5.54 6.04 -6.98
C PHE A 13 5.86 7.50 -7.35
N GLU A 14 5.19 8.06 -8.36
CA GLU A 14 5.27 9.49 -8.67
C GLU A 14 4.76 10.36 -7.49
N ALA A 15 3.74 9.90 -6.77
CA ALA A 15 3.28 10.58 -5.56
C ALA A 15 4.32 10.49 -4.43
N LEU A 16 5.01 9.36 -4.25
CA LEU A 16 6.12 9.26 -3.29
C LEU A 16 7.25 10.25 -3.63
N ASP A 17 7.58 10.40 -4.91
CA ASP A 17 8.55 11.41 -5.36
C ASP A 17 8.08 12.83 -5.04
N MET A 18 6.79 13.12 -5.19
CA MET A 18 6.22 14.42 -4.81
C MET A 18 6.28 14.66 -3.31
N ILE A 19 5.95 13.66 -2.49
CA ILE A 19 6.07 13.74 -1.02
C ILE A 19 7.50 14.05 -0.61
N ALA A 20 8.50 13.41 -1.25
CA ALA A 20 9.91 13.68 -0.98
C ALA A 20 10.35 15.08 -1.44
N LYS A 21 9.88 15.55 -2.60
CA LYS A 21 10.26 16.85 -3.18
C LYS A 21 9.59 18.04 -2.50
N ASP A 22 8.31 17.91 -2.14
CA ASP A 22 7.52 18.96 -1.51
C ASP A 22 6.64 18.39 -0.39
N PRO A 23 7.23 18.05 0.77
CA PRO A 23 6.50 17.45 1.88
C PRO A 23 5.40 18.37 2.41
N LYS A 24 5.62 19.69 2.42
CA LYS A 24 4.64 20.65 2.95
C LYS A 24 3.37 20.63 2.12
N LYS A 25 3.49 20.83 0.80
CA LYS A 25 2.34 20.80 -0.10
C LYS A 25 1.65 19.43 -0.09
N SER A 26 2.44 18.35 -0.04
CA SER A 26 1.89 16.99 -0.01
C SER A 26 1.07 16.75 1.27
N ASN A 27 1.58 17.19 2.42
CA ASN A 27 0.87 17.09 3.70
C ASN A 27 -0.38 17.98 3.74
N GLU A 28 -0.35 19.17 3.13
CA GLU A 28 -1.54 20.02 2.99
C GLU A 28 -2.64 19.33 2.17
N ILE A 29 -2.29 18.71 1.04
CA ILE A 29 -3.23 17.95 0.20
C ILE A 29 -3.81 16.76 0.96
N MET A 30 -2.94 15.94 1.56
CA MET A 30 -3.33 14.72 2.27
C MET A 30 -4.15 15.04 3.52
N GLY A 31 -3.74 16.05 4.29
CA GLY A 31 -4.46 16.52 5.47
C GLY A 31 -5.87 16.98 5.13
N ALA A 32 -6.04 17.77 4.05
CA ALA A 32 -7.35 18.24 3.63
C ALA A 32 -8.34 17.09 3.36
N ASP A 33 -7.88 15.98 2.77
CA ASP A 33 -8.71 14.80 2.47
C ASP A 33 -9.17 14.06 3.74
N VAL A 34 -8.29 13.98 4.75
CA VAL A 34 -8.59 13.33 6.04
C VAL A 34 -9.08 14.30 7.12
N LYS A 35 -9.43 15.54 6.75
CA LYS A 35 -9.93 16.60 7.65
C LYS A 35 -8.94 16.98 8.76
N GLN A 36 -7.66 16.99 8.44
CA GLN A 36 -6.55 17.42 9.28
C GLN A 36 -5.85 18.62 8.64
N THR A 37 -5.19 19.44 9.46
CA THR A 37 -4.18 20.36 8.96
C THR A 37 -2.99 19.57 8.40
N GLY A 38 -2.17 20.20 7.55
CA GLY A 38 -0.95 19.55 7.06
C GLY A 38 0.02 19.17 8.17
N GLU A 39 0.05 19.91 9.28
CA GLU A 39 0.90 19.62 10.45
C GLU A 39 0.40 18.40 11.23
N GLU A 40 -0.91 18.29 11.47
CA GLU A 40 -1.53 17.11 12.10
C GLU A 40 -1.36 15.86 11.24
N PHE A 41 -1.51 16.00 9.92
CA PHE A 41 -1.24 14.91 8.99
C PHE A 41 0.22 14.48 9.05
N ALA A 42 1.16 15.43 9.00
CA ALA A 42 2.58 15.14 9.10
C ALA A 42 2.94 14.42 10.42
N ALA A 43 2.30 14.77 11.53
CA ALA A 43 2.48 14.10 12.80
C ALA A 43 2.01 12.63 12.75
N SER A 44 0.86 12.37 12.13
CA SER A 44 0.29 11.03 11.95
C SER A 44 1.11 10.18 10.96
N ALA A 45 1.57 10.79 9.87
CA ALA A 45 2.30 10.13 8.80
C ALA A 45 3.68 9.62 9.22
N LYS A 46 4.27 10.12 10.31
CA LYS A 46 5.54 9.62 10.87
C LYS A 46 5.52 8.14 11.26
N TYR A 47 4.33 7.61 11.54
CA TYR A 47 4.15 6.19 11.87
C TYR A 47 3.91 5.31 10.64
N LEU A 48 3.79 5.91 9.45
CA LEU A 48 3.57 5.19 8.21
C LEU A 48 4.90 4.91 7.50
N LYS A 49 5.00 3.71 6.93
CA LYS A 49 6.06 3.35 5.99
C LYS A 49 5.52 3.43 4.58
N TRP A 50 5.94 4.44 3.83
CA TRP A 50 5.73 4.51 2.39
C TRP A 50 6.73 3.58 1.70
N VAL A 51 6.24 2.59 0.96
CA VAL A 51 7.09 1.55 0.37
C VAL A 51 7.38 1.93 -1.07
N ASP A 52 8.65 2.14 -1.40
CA ASP A 52 9.07 2.47 -2.77
C ASP A 52 8.93 1.26 -3.72
N ARG A 53 9.34 1.45 -4.97
CA ARG A 53 9.22 0.42 -6.01
C ARG A 53 10.03 -0.84 -5.70
N GLU A 54 11.23 -0.68 -5.15
CA GLU A 54 12.09 -1.82 -4.79
C GLU A 54 11.51 -2.59 -3.61
N GLY A 55 11.12 -1.88 -2.55
CA GLY A 55 10.45 -2.45 -1.39
C GLY A 55 9.15 -3.15 -1.77
N SER A 56 8.38 -2.59 -2.71
CA SER A 56 7.16 -3.23 -3.21
C SER A 56 7.48 -4.53 -3.93
N ARG A 57 8.47 -4.53 -4.83
CA ARG A 57 8.91 -5.76 -5.52
C ARG A 57 9.37 -6.82 -4.54
N LYS A 58 10.12 -6.46 -3.50
CA LYS A 58 10.55 -7.38 -2.46
C LYS A 58 9.37 -7.96 -1.68
N PHE A 59 8.44 -7.10 -1.25
CA PHE A 59 7.26 -7.51 -0.50
C PHE A 59 6.40 -8.52 -1.29
N PHE A 60 6.13 -8.20 -2.56
CA PHE A 60 5.33 -9.05 -3.44
C PHE A 60 6.08 -10.26 -4.01
N ALA A 61 7.38 -10.42 -3.74
CA ALA A 61 8.13 -11.63 -4.13
C ALA A 61 7.96 -12.80 -3.14
N GLY A 62 7.37 -12.57 -1.96
CA GLY A 62 7.06 -13.66 -1.02
C GLY A 62 6.50 -13.21 0.33
N GLU A 63 6.88 -12.03 0.83
CA GLU A 63 6.38 -11.54 2.13
C GLU A 63 4.85 -11.38 2.14
N PHE A 64 4.27 -10.94 1.00
CA PHE A 64 2.83 -10.86 0.79
C PHE A 64 2.14 -12.23 0.91
N ASP A 65 2.71 -13.26 0.30
CA ASP A 65 2.13 -14.61 0.32
C ASP A 65 2.17 -15.20 1.72
N ASP A 66 3.29 -15.07 2.42
CA ASP A 66 3.46 -15.61 3.76
C ASP A 66 2.55 -14.92 4.77
N PHE A 67 2.42 -13.59 4.65
CA PHE A 67 1.47 -12.82 5.45
C PHE A 67 0.02 -13.30 5.24
N ASN A 68 -0.42 -13.41 3.99
CA ASN A 68 -1.79 -13.82 3.69
C ASN A 68 -2.08 -15.27 4.07
N LYS A 69 -1.10 -16.19 3.96
CA LYS A 69 -1.23 -17.55 4.47
C LYS A 69 -1.42 -17.57 5.99
N ALA A 70 -0.61 -16.81 6.73
CA ALA A 70 -0.73 -16.72 8.18
C ALA A 70 -2.07 -16.10 8.60
N ALA A 71 -2.49 -15.02 7.95
CA ALA A 71 -3.75 -14.35 8.21
C ALA A 71 -4.95 -15.27 7.89
N ALA A 72 -4.95 -15.94 6.74
CA ALA A 72 -6.05 -16.82 6.36
C ALA A 72 -6.18 -18.03 7.30
N LYS A 73 -5.05 -18.59 7.77
CA LYS A 73 -5.04 -19.62 8.81
C LYS A 73 -5.66 -19.11 10.11
N LEU A 74 -5.21 -17.96 10.59
CA LEU A 74 -5.73 -17.35 11.83
C LEU A 74 -7.24 -17.08 11.73
N LEU A 75 -7.70 -16.52 10.61
CA LEU A 75 -9.12 -16.21 10.40
C LEU A 75 -9.99 -17.47 10.28
N LEU A 76 -9.44 -18.58 9.75
CA LEU A 76 -10.12 -19.87 9.72
C LEU A 76 -10.24 -20.46 11.13
N GLU A 77 -9.16 -20.44 11.91
CA GLU A 77 -9.16 -20.91 13.31
C GLU A 77 -10.11 -20.09 14.19
N ALA A 78 -10.19 -18.77 13.96
CA ALA A 78 -11.13 -17.88 14.64
C ALA A 78 -12.59 -18.04 14.17
N GLY A 79 -12.86 -18.86 13.14
CA GLY A 79 -14.20 -19.06 12.58
C GLY A 79 -14.75 -17.89 11.76
N VAL A 80 -13.91 -16.89 11.44
CA VAL A 80 -14.29 -15.77 10.55
C VAL A 80 -14.37 -16.26 9.10
N LEU A 81 -13.40 -17.07 8.68
CA LEU A 81 -13.46 -17.80 7.42
C LEU A 81 -14.09 -19.18 7.67
N LYS A 82 -14.99 -19.59 6.78
CA LYS A 82 -15.58 -20.94 6.80
C LYS A 82 -14.67 -21.99 6.14
N THR A 83 -13.93 -21.57 5.12
CA THR A 83 -13.00 -22.40 4.33
C THR A 83 -11.82 -21.55 3.89
N MET A 84 -10.71 -22.20 3.53
CA MET A 84 -9.54 -21.51 2.98
C MET A 84 -9.84 -21.00 1.56
N PRO A 85 -9.66 -19.70 1.27
CA PRO A 85 -9.82 -19.15 -0.07
C PRO A 85 -8.59 -19.41 -0.95
N ASP A 86 -8.73 -19.16 -2.26
CA ASP A 86 -7.57 -19.00 -3.15
C ASP A 86 -6.77 -17.77 -2.72
N LEU A 87 -5.47 -17.95 -2.53
CA LEU A 87 -4.55 -16.92 -2.06
C LEU A 87 -3.79 -16.22 -3.19
N ASN A 88 -4.16 -16.47 -4.46
CA ASN A 88 -3.69 -15.67 -5.60
C ASN A 88 -4.35 -14.28 -5.61
N LEU A 89 -3.95 -13.41 -4.68
CA LEU A 89 -4.62 -12.15 -4.37
C LEU A 89 -4.03 -10.92 -5.09
N ALA A 90 -2.87 -11.04 -5.73
CA ALA A 90 -2.16 -9.90 -6.34
C ALA A 90 -1.63 -10.20 -7.75
N ASP A 91 -1.77 -9.22 -8.65
CA ASP A 91 -1.17 -9.24 -9.99
C ASP A 91 0.07 -8.35 -10.03
N THR A 92 1.25 -8.95 -9.87
CA THR A 92 2.52 -8.24 -9.70
C THR A 92 3.13 -7.75 -11.01
N ARG A 93 2.51 -8.05 -12.16
CA ARG A 93 3.01 -7.65 -13.50
C ARG A 93 3.08 -6.13 -13.68
N PHE A 94 2.34 -5.37 -12.88
CA PHE A 94 2.30 -3.90 -12.95
C PHE A 94 3.30 -3.21 -12.01
N LEU A 95 4.07 -3.97 -11.22
CA LEU A 95 5.13 -3.45 -10.34
C LEU A 95 6.51 -3.42 -11.02
N GLN A 96 6.58 -3.91 -12.26
CA GLN A 96 7.77 -3.93 -13.10
C GLN A 96 8.00 -2.57 -13.76
#